data_AF-A0A8H8U905-F1
#
_entry.id   AF-A0A8H8U905-F1
#
_cell.length_a   1.000
_cell.length_b   1.000
_cell.length_c   1.000
_cell.angle_alpha   90.00
_cell.angle_beta   90.00
_cell.angle_gamma   90.00
#
_symmetry.space_group_name_H-M   'P 1'
#
loop_
_entity.id
_entity.type
_entity.pdbx_description
1 polymer ?
#
loop_
_entity_poly.entity_id
_entity_poly.type
_entity_poly.pdbx_seq_one_letter_code
_entity_poly.pdbx_strand_id
1 'polypeptide(L)' 'SPAAVALDPALVKYNNMMVNRHKYFRWTGRTARITFAYMIAFPAFIGFIAYKSEGKYDMRGKRKGDTIVEY' A
#
# COMPACT_ATOMS: atom_id res chain seq x y z
N SER A 1 -45.87 6.25 2.42
CA SER A 1 -44.42 6.06 2.67
C SER A 1 -43.75 5.72 1.36
N PRO A 2 -42.61 6.33 0.99
CA PRO A 2 -41.97 6.01 -0.29
C PRO A 2 -41.61 4.52 -0.32
N ALA A 3 -41.76 3.88 -1.48
CA ALA A 3 -41.48 2.46 -1.64
C ALA A 3 -40.03 2.18 -1.23
N ALA A 4 -39.82 1.23 -0.33
CA ALA A 4 -38.48 0.72 -0.05
C ALA A 4 -37.85 0.31 -1.38
N VAL A 5 -36.67 0.85 -1.69
CA VAL A 5 -35.93 0.50 -2.91
C VAL A 5 -35.80 -1.01 -2.95
N ALA A 6 -36.36 -1.65 -3.99
CA ALA A 6 -36.21 -3.07 -4.18
C ALA A 6 -34.73 -3.38 -4.40
N LEU A 7 -34.09 -4.00 -3.41
CA LEU A 7 -32.68 -4.36 -3.49
C LEU A 7 -32.53 -5.55 -4.44
N ASP A 8 -31.77 -5.34 -5.52
CA ASP A 8 -31.41 -6.41 -6.46
C ASP A 8 -30.69 -7.55 -5.69
N PRO A 9 -31.23 -8.78 -5.69
CA PRO A 9 -30.60 -9.92 -5.03
C PRO A 9 -29.16 -10.18 -5.46
N ALA A 10 -28.79 -9.87 -6.71
CA ALA A 10 -27.43 -10.02 -7.21
C ALA A 10 -26.46 -9.04 -6.54
N LEU A 11 -26.86 -7.78 -6.39
CA LEU A 11 -26.09 -6.76 -5.67
C LEU A 11 -25.94 -7.11 -4.18
N VAL A 12 -27.00 -7.61 -3.55
CA VAL A 12 -26.95 -8.08 -2.16
C VAL A 12 -25.96 -9.23 -2.00
N LYS A 13 -26.00 -10.22 -2.90
CA LYS A 13 -25.05 -11.34 -2.90
C LYS A 13 -23.62 -10.88 -3.13
N TYR A 14 -23.38 -9.99 -4.10
CA TYR A 14 -22.06 -9.45 -4.37
C TYR A 14 -21.48 -8.74 -3.14
N ASN A 15 -22.25 -7.84 -2.53
CA ASN A 15 -21.84 -7.14 -1.32
C ASN A 15 -21.51 -8.12 -0.19
N ASN A 16 -22.37 -9.11 0.04
CA ASN A 16 -22.12 -10.16 1.03
C ASN A 16 -20.83 -10.94 0.77
N MET A 17 -20.48 -11.23 -0.50
CA MET A 17 -19.19 -11.87 -0.84
C MET A 17 -18.00 -10.95 -0.59
N MET A 18 -18.12 -9.65 -0.87
CA MET A 18 -17.04 -8.67 -0.64
C MET A 18 -16.77 -8.48 0.85
N VAL A 19 -17.81 -8.23 1.64
CA VAL A 19 -17.71 -8.02 3.09
C VAL A 19 -17.18 -9.27 3.79
N ASN A 20 -17.65 -10.46 3.39
CA ASN A 20 -17.22 -11.73 4.00
C ASN A 20 -15.97 -12.33 3.36
N ARG A 21 -15.28 -11.63 2.43
CA ARG A 21 -14.11 -12.17 1.71
C ARG A 21 -13.03 -12.69 2.65
N HIS A 22 -12.80 -12.02 3.78
CA HIS A 22 -11.82 -12.42 4.78
C HIS A 22 -12.11 -13.79 5.41
N LYS A 23 -13.39 -14.19 5.53
CA LYS A 23 -13.80 -15.49 6.07
C LYS A 23 -13.40 -16.65 5.16
N TYR A 24 -13.35 -16.41 3.85
CA TYR A 24 -13.02 -17.41 2.84
C TYR A 24 -11.56 -17.32 2.36
N PHE A 25 -10.75 -16.49 3.02
CA PHE A 25 -9.34 -16.34 2.68
C PHE A 25 -8.56 -17.63 2.90
N ARG A 26 -7.58 -17.89 2.02
CA ARG A 26 -6.65 -19.02 2.13
C ARG A 26 -5.23 -18.57 1.82
N TRP A 27 -4.28 -19.11 2.59
CA TRP A 27 -2.88 -19.02 2.24
C TRP A 27 -2.59 -19.95 1.07
N THR A 28 -2.11 -19.35 -0.01
CA THR A 28 -1.65 -20.02 -1.22
C THR A 28 -0.28 -19.46 -1.55
N GLY A 29 0.50 -20.15 -2.39
CA GLY A 29 1.79 -19.62 -2.83
C GLY A 29 1.69 -18.24 -3.51
N ARG A 30 0.53 -17.90 -4.10
CA ARG A 30 0.28 -16.56 -4.66
C ARG A 30 0.00 -15.53 -3.59
N THR A 31 -0.97 -15.77 -2.69
CA THR A 31 -1.35 -14.81 -1.65
C THR A 31 -0.21 -14.56 -0.67
N ALA A 32 0.54 -15.60 -0.30
CA ALA A 32 1.73 -15.47 0.55
C ALA A 32 2.79 -14.53 -0.05
N ARG A 33 3.13 -14.69 -1.34
CA ARG A 33 4.10 -13.83 -2.02
C ARG A 33 3.63 -12.38 -2.11
N ILE A 34 2.35 -12.15 -2.42
CA ILE A 34 1.79 -10.80 -2.48
C ILE A 34 1.83 -10.16 -1.09
N THR A 35 1.38 -10.85 -0.05
CA THR A 35 1.41 -10.31 1.30
C THR A 35 2.85 -10.01 1.74
N PHE A 36 3.80 -10.91 1.50
CA PHE A 36 5.21 -10.66 1.80
C PHE A 36 5.76 -9.42 1.07
N ALA A 37 5.49 -9.31 -0.24
CA ALA A 37 5.99 -8.21 -1.04
C ALA A 37 5.52 -6.84 -0.51
N TYR A 38 4.25 -6.71 -0.14
CA TYR A 38 3.68 -5.44 0.29
C TYR A 38 3.82 -5.15 1.78
N MET A 39 3.83 -6.18 2.64
CA MET A 39 3.93 -5.98 4.10
C MET A 39 5.38 -5.92 4.58
N ILE A 40 6.32 -6.53 3.87
CA ILE A 40 7.72 -6.65 4.31
C ILE A 40 8.65 -6.04 3.27
N ALA A 41 8.68 -6.57 2.04
CA ALA A 41 9.71 -6.20 1.07
C ALA A 41 9.64 -4.72 0.69
N PHE A 42 8.45 -4.20 0.38
CA PHE A 42 8.27 -2.81 -0.03
C PHE A 42 8.56 -1.81 1.11
N PRO A 43 8.01 -1.97 2.34
CA PRO A 43 8.39 -1.11 3.46
C PRO A 43 9.89 -1.18 3.79
N ALA A 44 10.50 -2.37 3.78
CA ALA A 44 11.93 -2.52 4.03
C ALA A 44 12.78 -1.83 2.94
N PHE A 45 12.38 -1.93 1.68
CA PHE A 45 13.04 -1.25 0.57
C PHE A 45 13.00 0.28 0.72
N ILE A 46 11.81 0.84 1.00
CA ILE A 46 11.67 2.28 1.24
C ILE A 46 12.45 2.71 2.49
N GLY A 47 12.37 1.94 3.58
CA GLY A 47 13.12 2.20 4.81
C GLY A 47 14.62 2.21 4.55
N PHE A 48 15.15 1.25 3.79
CA PHE A 48 16.56 1.20 3.42
C PHE A 48 17.00 2.45 2.65
N ILE A 49 16.22 2.87 1.64
CA ILE A 49 16.51 4.09 0.88
C ILE A 49 16.47 5.31 1.81
N ALA A 50 15.45 5.40 2.66
CA ALA A 50 15.30 6.50 3.60
C ALA A 50 16.51 6.60 4.54
N TYR A 51 16.89 5.51 5.22
CA TYR A 51 18.05 5.48 6.10
C TYR A 51 19.38 5.79 5.39
N LYS A 52 19.52 5.41 4.12
CA LYS A 52 20.73 5.72 3.33
C LYS A 52 20.75 7.14 2.77
N SER A 53 19.60 7.79 2.68
CA SER A 53 19.47 9.12 2.11
C SER A 53 19.24 10.20 3.17
N GLU A 54 18.92 9.81 4.40
CA GLU A 54 18.77 10.70 5.55
C GLU A 54 20.06 11.48 5.78
N GLY A 55 19.95 12.80 5.88
CA GLY A 55 21.08 13.72 6.08
C GLY A 55 22.04 13.84 4.89
N LYS A 56 21.94 12.95 3.89
CA LYS A 56 22.87 12.91 2.75
C LYS A 56 22.73 14.10 1.80
N TYR A 57 21.59 14.77 1.78
CA TYR A 57 21.34 15.87 0.85
C TYR A 57 20.92 17.14 1.57
N ASP A 58 21.73 18.20 1.48
CA ASP A 58 21.37 19.56 1.90
C ASP A 58 21.39 20.52 0.71
N MET A 59 20.25 21.14 0.43
CA MET A 59 20.07 22.10 -0.66
C MET A 59 20.04 23.55 -0.16
N ARG A 60 20.12 23.78 1.15
CA ARG A 60 19.97 25.11 1.73
C ARG A 60 21.18 25.98 1.38
N GLY A 61 20.94 27.06 0.64
CA GLY A 61 21.97 28.05 0.29
C GLY A 61 22.94 27.65 -0.83
N LYS A 62 22.77 26.47 -1.45
CA LYS A 62 23.64 25.98 -2.54
C LYS A 62 23.37 26.73 -3.86
N ARG A 63 24.41 26.98 -4.66
CA ARG A 63 24.37 27.67 -5.96
C ARG A 63 24.74 26.72 -7.11
N LYS A 64 24.66 27.21 -8.36
CA LYS A 64 25.02 26.44 -9.55
C LYS A 64 26.50 26.01 -9.47
N GLY A 65 26.73 24.70 -9.47
CA GLY A 65 28.07 24.10 -9.36
C GLY A 65 28.40 23.58 -7.96
N ASP A 66 27.62 23.90 -6.94
CA ASP A 66 27.85 23.44 -5.56
C ASP A 66 27.36 22.00 -5.36
N THR A 67 28.09 21.25 -4.52
CA THR A 67 27.73 19.87 -4.17
C THR A 67 26.64 19.87 -3.10
N ILE A 68 25.56 19.13 -3.36
CA ILE A 68 24.41 18.96 -2.44
C ILE A 68 24.55 17.76 -1.50
N VAL A 69 25.59 16.93 -1.67
CA VAL A 69 25.83 15.73 -0.88
C VAL A 69 26.61 16.09 0.38
N GLU A 70 26.09 15.70 1.54
CA GLU A 70 26.74 15.76 2.85
C GLU A 70 27.18 14.32 3.21
N TYR A 71 28.40 14.13 3.75
CA TYR A 71 29.02 12.80 3.98
C TYR A 71 28.90 12.33 5.43
#